data_AF-A0A8T5BMY6-F1
#
_entry.id   AF-A0A8T5BMY6-F1
#
_cell.length_a   1.000
_cell.length_b   1.000
_cell.length_c   1.000
_cell.angle_alpha   90.00
_cell.angle_beta   90.00
_cell.angle_gamma   90.00
#
_symmetry.space_group_name_H-M   'P 1'
#
loop_
_entity.id
_entity.type
_entity.pdbx_description
1 polymer ?
#
loop_
_entity_poly.entity_id
_entity_poly.type
_entity_poly.pdbx_seq_one_letter_code
_entity_poly.pdbx_strand_id
1 'polypeptide(L)'
;MEKNIKKFNKETLKNNLTKVASFQALIFSIFLAIVYADRWIIEELFKPYNLLHYTRLFHWVFFDVLSNVIYACLGLSYVITKGLRGWKVGAAIFLEGIILIRLGMEDLLYYVLFKEVVPSKLPWLNYNPVLVASTFAVSKAGLTLSVLTSILITVTIWLILIYRSKI
;
A
#
# COMPACT_ATOMS: atom_id res chain seq x y z
N MET A 1 -8.67 21.14 38.56
CA MET A 1 -8.52 19.96 37.68
C MET A 1 -7.63 20.34 36.51
N GLU A 2 -6.30 20.25 36.67
CA GLU A 2 -5.38 20.65 35.61
C GLU A 2 -5.38 19.62 34.48
N LYS A 3 -5.47 20.09 33.24
CA LYS A 3 -5.12 19.25 32.08
C LYS A 3 -3.61 19.04 32.13
N ASN A 4 -3.19 17.86 32.56
CA ASN A 4 -1.78 17.45 32.58
C ASN A 4 -1.28 17.28 31.12
N ILE A 5 -0.89 18.40 30.49
CA ILE A 5 -0.35 18.44 29.14
C ILE A 5 0.99 17.71 29.17
N LYS A 6 0.99 16.44 28.77
CA LYS A 6 2.19 15.60 28.70
C LYS A 6 3.27 16.31 27.88
N LYS A 7 4.28 16.82 28.59
CA LYS A 7 5.41 17.55 28.01
C LYS A 7 6.02 16.71 26.87
N PHE A 8 6.02 17.26 25.67
CA PHE A 8 6.30 16.51 24.45
C PHE A 8 7.77 16.06 24.42
N ASN A 9 8.03 14.78 24.71
CA ASN A 9 9.40 14.28 24.72
C ASN A 9 9.91 14.08 23.28
N LYS A 10 10.84 14.95 22.87
CA LYS A 10 11.56 14.93 21.59
C LYS A 10 12.25 13.59 21.32
N GLU A 11 12.75 12.91 22.34
CA GLU A 11 13.37 11.58 22.23
C GLU A 11 12.33 10.49 21.93
N THR A 12 11.18 10.50 22.62
CA THR A 12 10.06 9.60 22.29
C THR A 12 9.56 9.84 20.87
N LEU A 13 9.45 11.10 20.41
CA LEU A 13 9.12 11.39 19.01
C LEU A 13 10.16 10.78 18.06
N LYS A 14 11.46 11.03 18.30
CA LYS A 14 12.55 10.49 17.46
C LYS A 14 12.46 8.97 17.35
N ASN A 15 12.29 8.28 18.47
CA ASN A 15 12.22 6.82 18.50
C ASN A 15 10.96 6.29 17.79
N ASN A 16 9.80 6.95 17.96
CA ASN A 16 8.58 6.62 17.22
C ASN A 16 8.78 6.82 15.70
N LEU A 17 9.39 7.94 15.27
CA LEU A 17 9.66 8.24 13.86
C LEU A 17 10.62 7.22 13.24
N THR A 18 11.70 6.84 13.93
CA THR A 18 12.63 5.81 13.44
C THR A 18 11.94 4.46 13.26
N LYS A 19 11.07 4.05 14.20
CA LYS A 19 10.27 2.83 14.06
C LYS A 19 9.31 2.87 12.87
N VAL A 20 8.60 3.99 12.69
CA VAL A 20 7.69 4.16 11.54
C VAL A 20 8.48 4.14 10.23
N ALA A 21 9.64 4.81 10.14
CA ALA A 21 10.51 4.71 8.98
C ALA A 21 10.96 3.26 8.68
N SER A 22 11.22 2.45 9.71
CA SER A 22 11.52 1.01 9.54
C SER A 22 10.31 0.21 9.04
N PHE A 23 9.09 0.48 9.52
CA PHE A 23 7.88 -0.18 9.00
C PHE A 23 7.59 0.25 7.56
N GLN A 24 7.68 1.54 7.24
CA GLN A 24 7.51 2.08 5.90
C GLN A 24 8.51 1.46 4.92
N ALA A 25 9.79 1.37 5.30
CA ALA A 25 10.80 0.70 4.49
C ALA A 25 10.44 -0.77 4.22
N LEU A 26 10.03 -1.54 5.24
CA LEU A 26 9.65 -2.94 5.10
C LEU A 26 8.40 -3.14 4.22
N ILE A 27 7.33 -2.38 4.49
CA ILE A 27 6.06 -2.44 3.75
C ILE A 27 6.29 -2.08 2.28
N PHE A 28 7.06 -1.01 2.02
CA PHE A 28 7.34 -0.54 0.67
C PHE A 28 8.33 -1.45 -0.08
N SER A 29 9.30 -2.09 0.60
CA SER A 29 10.14 -3.13 -0.02
C SER A 29 9.33 -4.36 -0.45
N ILE A 30 8.39 -4.81 0.38
CA ILE A 30 7.47 -5.90 0.02
C ILE A 30 6.60 -5.47 -1.17
N PHE A 31 6.07 -4.25 -1.15
CA PHE A 31 5.24 -3.70 -2.21
C PHE A 31 5.99 -3.60 -3.56
N LEU A 32 7.21 -3.06 -3.55
CA LEU A 32 8.07 -2.99 -4.74
C LEU A 32 8.40 -4.38 -5.29
N ALA A 33 8.61 -5.38 -4.43
CA ALA A 33 8.85 -6.75 -4.87
C ALA A 33 7.62 -7.38 -5.54
N ILE A 34 6.41 -7.09 -5.05
CA ILE A 34 5.14 -7.50 -5.68
C ILE A 34 4.98 -6.83 -7.05
N VAL A 35 5.11 -5.50 -7.13
CA VAL A 35 4.98 -4.74 -8.39
C VAL A 35 6.04 -5.16 -9.44
N TYR A 36 7.27 -5.48 -9.01
CA TYR A 36 8.31 -5.99 -9.91
C TYR A 36 8.00 -7.41 -10.41
N ALA A 37 7.57 -8.30 -9.52
CA ALA A 37 7.24 -9.69 -9.87
C ALA A 37 6.02 -9.78 -10.81
N ASP A 38 5.01 -8.94 -10.61
CA ASP A 38 3.87 -8.79 -11.52
C ASP A 38 4.34 -8.42 -12.93
N ARG A 39 5.04 -7.29 -13.08
CA ARG A 39 5.54 -6.84 -14.40
C ARG A 39 6.46 -7.87 -15.05
N TRP A 40 7.32 -8.55 -14.28
CA TRP A 40 8.18 -9.61 -14.80
C TRP A 40 7.35 -10.78 -15.35
N ILE A 41 6.30 -11.21 -14.65
CA ILE A 41 5.37 -12.24 -15.14
C ILE A 41 4.62 -11.75 -16.40
N ILE A 42 4.21 -10.48 -16.46
CA ILE A 42 3.53 -9.94 -17.63
C ILE A 42 4.45 -9.86 -18.86
N GLU A 43 5.67 -9.34 -18.72
CA GLU A 43 6.62 -9.14 -19.82
C GLU A 43 7.29 -10.43 -20.30
N GLU A 44 7.82 -11.25 -19.38
CA GLU A 44 8.68 -12.39 -19.71
C GLU A 44 7.90 -13.72 -19.85
N LEU A 45 6.69 -13.81 -19.27
CA LEU A 45 5.85 -15.01 -19.34
C LEU A 45 4.53 -14.79 -20.10
N PHE A 46 3.80 -13.69 -19.87
CA PHE A 46 2.46 -13.58 -20.47
C PHE A 46 2.47 -13.03 -21.90
N LYS A 47 3.33 -12.06 -22.22
CA LYS A 47 3.49 -11.59 -23.61
C LYS A 47 4.07 -12.66 -24.55
N PRO A 48 5.20 -13.35 -24.24
CA PRO A 48 5.86 -14.20 -25.24
C PRO A 48 5.09 -15.49 -25.54
N TYR A 49 4.28 -15.95 -24.58
CA TYR A 49 3.48 -17.17 -24.68
C TYR A 49 1.98 -16.89 -24.95
N ASN A 50 1.62 -15.64 -25.29
CA ASN A 50 0.24 -15.20 -25.61
C ASN A 50 -0.80 -15.44 -24.48
N LEU A 51 -0.35 -15.38 -23.22
CA LEU A 51 -1.18 -15.65 -22.02
C LEU A 51 -1.84 -14.39 -21.42
N LEU A 52 -1.76 -13.23 -22.09
CA LEU A 52 -2.36 -11.96 -21.62
C LEU A 52 -3.88 -12.05 -21.33
N HIS A 53 -4.58 -13.05 -21.87
CA HIS A 53 -5.98 -13.30 -21.55
C HIS A 53 -6.18 -13.84 -20.12
N TYR A 54 -5.14 -14.40 -19.49
CA TYR A 54 -5.13 -14.80 -18.07
C TYR A 54 -4.77 -13.67 -17.10
N THR A 55 -4.31 -12.50 -17.58
CA THR A 55 -3.89 -11.36 -16.73
C THR A 55 -4.92 -11.03 -15.65
N ARG A 56 -6.22 -11.03 -15.96
CA ARG A 56 -7.28 -10.77 -14.96
C ARG A 56 -7.34 -11.81 -13.83
N LEU A 57 -7.16 -13.09 -14.16
CA LEU A 57 -7.16 -14.17 -13.15
C LEU A 57 -5.87 -14.13 -12.32
N PHE A 58 -4.73 -13.88 -12.97
CA PHE A 58 -3.44 -13.72 -12.30
C PHE A 58 -3.47 -12.54 -11.31
N HIS A 59 -3.92 -11.36 -11.72
CA HIS A 59 -4.03 -10.19 -10.84
C HIS A 59 -4.95 -10.47 -9.65
N TRP A 60 -6.06 -11.19 -9.83
CA TRP A 60 -6.94 -11.56 -8.71
C TRP A 60 -6.25 -12.50 -7.71
N VAL A 61 -5.53 -13.53 -8.16
CA VAL A 61 -4.79 -14.42 -7.24
C VAL A 61 -3.61 -13.67 -6.58
N PHE A 62 -2.90 -12.85 -7.33
CA PHE A 62 -1.63 -12.24 -6.89
C PHE A 62 -1.85 -10.97 -6.04
N PHE A 63 -2.62 -10.01 -6.53
CA PHE A 63 -2.93 -8.78 -5.81
C PHE A 63 -4.10 -8.98 -4.82
N ASP A 64 -5.27 -9.45 -5.27
CA ASP A 64 -6.45 -9.51 -4.39
C ASP A 64 -6.38 -10.60 -3.29
N VAL A 65 -5.66 -11.71 -3.51
CA VAL A 65 -5.51 -12.77 -2.51
C VAL A 65 -4.12 -12.77 -1.86
N LEU A 66 -3.05 -13.03 -2.62
CA LEU A 66 -1.72 -13.28 -2.05
C LEU A 66 -1.13 -12.05 -1.34
N SER A 67 -1.20 -10.85 -1.94
CA SER A 67 -0.68 -9.64 -1.28
C SER A 67 -1.38 -9.36 0.05
N ASN A 68 -2.71 -9.52 0.12
CA ASN A 68 -3.50 -9.31 1.32
C ASN A 68 -3.14 -10.32 2.41
N VAL A 69 -2.85 -11.57 2.06
CA VAL A 69 -2.32 -12.57 3.00
C VAL A 69 -0.95 -12.16 3.53
N ILE A 70 -0.03 -11.69 2.67
CA ILE A 70 1.31 -11.23 3.10
C ILE A 70 1.20 -10.08 4.12
N TYR A 71 0.39 -9.06 3.85
CA TYR A 71 0.20 -7.93 4.77
C TYR A 71 -0.57 -8.30 6.04
N ALA A 72 -1.52 -9.23 5.97
CA ALA A 72 -2.20 -9.78 7.14
C ALA A 72 -1.22 -10.55 8.05
N CYS A 73 -0.37 -11.40 7.47
CA CYS A 73 0.68 -12.13 8.19
C CYS A 73 1.72 -11.19 8.82
N LEU A 74 2.12 -10.11 8.12
CA LEU A 74 3.04 -9.11 8.64
C LEU A 74 2.42 -8.33 9.83
N GLY A 75 1.17 -7.88 9.68
CA GLY A 75 0.40 -7.23 10.74
C GLY A 75 0.22 -8.12 11.97
N LEU A 76 -0.18 -9.38 11.76
CA LEU A 76 -0.34 -10.38 12.82
C LEU A 76 0.97 -10.69 13.54
N SER A 77 2.09 -10.80 12.81
CA SER A 77 3.42 -11.02 13.38
C SER A 77 3.83 -9.89 14.33
N TYR A 78 3.46 -8.64 14.03
CA TYR A 78 3.65 -7.52 14.95
C TYR A 78 2.78 -7.67 16.22
N VAL A 79 1.52 -8.08 16.10
CA VAL A 79 0.63 -8.30 17.26
C VAL A 79 1.09 -9.46 18.13
N ILE A 80 1.63 -10.53 17.56
CA ILE A 80 2.22 -11.64 18.32
C ILE A 80 3.47 -11.14 19.07
N THR A 81 4.39 -10.46 18.40
CA THR A 81 5.68 -10.04 19.00
C THR A 81 5.59 -8.86 19.96
N LYS A 82 4.50 -8.07 19.96
CA LYS A 82 4.25 -6.97 20.91
C LYS A 82 3.03 -7.19 21.82
N GLY A 83 2.39 -8.36 21.71
CA GLY A 83 1.12 -8.67 22.36
C GLY A 83 -0.05 -7.82 21.85
N LEU A 84 -1.25 -8.10 22.36
CA LEU A 84 -2.50 -7.43 21.93
C LEU A 84 -2.47 -5.90 22.02
N ARG A 85 -1.62 -5.30 22.87
CA ARG A 85 -1.43 -3.83 22.91
C ARG A 85 -0.93 -3.24 21.58
N GLY A 86 -0.26 -4.05 20.76
CA GLY A 86 0.21 -3.70 19.42
C GLY A 86 -0.86 -3.74 18.31
N TRP A 87 -2.11 -4.15 18.58
CA TRP A 87 -3.12 -4.42 17.54
C TRP A 87 -3.33 -3.28 16.56
N LYS A 88 -3.25 -2.02 17.01
CA LYS A 88 -3.46 -0.84 16.17
C LYS A 88 -2.38 -0.64 15.10
N VAL A 89 -1.14 -1.00 15.41
CA VAL A 89 -0.02 -0.94 14.47
C VAL A 89 -0.09 -2.13 13.51
N GLY A 90 -0.40 -3.34 14.01
CA GLY A 90 -0.63 -4.52 13.15
C GLY A 90 -1.79 -4.31 12.15
N ALA A 91 -2.88 -3.69 12.60
CA ALA A 91 -4.01 -3.33 11.74
C ALA A 91 -3.67 -2.23 10.73
N ALA A 92 -2.83 -1.26 11.09
CA ALA A 92 -2.36 -0.23 10.16
C ALA A 92 -1.42 -0.79 9.09
N ILE A 93 -0.50 -1.70 9.46
CA ILE A 93 0.36 -2.44 8.51
C ILE A 93 -0.50 -3.20 7.49
N PHE A 94 -1.55 -3.89 7.95
CA PHE A 94 -2.47 -4.61 7.06
C PHE A 94 -3.27 -3.67 6.15
N LEU A 95 -3.86 -2.61 6.72
CA LEU A 95 -4.68 -1.64 5.97
C LEU A 95 -3.86 -0.84 4.95
N GLU A 96 -2.61 -0.50 5.27
CA GLU A 96 -1.68 0.13 4.33
C GLU A 96 -1.36 -0.79 3.15
N GLY A 97 -1.18 -2.10 3.40
CA GLY A 97 -1.05 -3.09 2.34
C GLY A 97 -2.25 -3.09 1.38
N ILE A 98 -3.47 -3.12 1.91
CA ILE A 98 -4.70 -3.02 1.12
C ILE A 98 -4.73 -1.71 0.30
N ILE A 99 -4.33 -0.59 0.90
CA ILE A 99 -4.30 0.74 0.26
C ILE A 99 -3.31 0.79 -0.90
N LEU A 100 -2.07 0.33 -0.70
CA LEU A 100 -1.02 0.36 -1.73
C LEU A 100 -1.42 -0.44 -2.97
N ILE A 101 -1.99 -1.62 -2.76
CA ILE A 101 -2.45 -2.52 -3.81
C ILE A 101 -3.70 -1.92 -4.49
N ARG A 102 -4.81 -1.77 -3.75
CA ARG A 102 -6.11 -1.51 -4.38
C ARG A 102 -6.38 -0.08 -4.87
N LEU A 103 -5.56 0.90 -4.49
CA LEU A 103 -5.76 2.31 -4.88
C LEU A 103 -4.72 2.80 -5.91
N GLY A 104 -4.20 1.90 -6.74
CA GLY A 104 -3.42 2.25 -7.94
C GLY A 104 -2.02 2.82 -7.66
N MET A 105 -1.49 2.67 -6.44
CA MET A 105 -0.05 2.93 -6.24
C MET A 105 0.77 1.94 -7.07
N GLU A 106 0.27 0.73 -7.30
CA GLU A 106 0.87 -0.27 -8.19
C GLU A 106 0.97 0.29 -9.61
N ASP A 107 -0.15 0.65 -10.25
CA ASP A 107 -0.20 1.27 -11.58
C ASP A 107 0.76 2.45 -11.74
N LEU A 108 0.83 3.37 -10.77
CA LEU A 108 1.72 4.53 -10.87
C LEU A 108 3.20 4.11 -10.84
N LEU A 109 3.56 3.15 -9.99
CA LEU A 109 4.91 2.58 -9.98
C LEU A 109 5.17 1.68 -11.19
N TYR A 110 4.13 1.11 -11.82
CA TYR A 110 4.23 -0.07 -12.70
C TYR A 110 4.59 0.01 -14.33
N TYR A 111 5.08 1.33 -14.24
CA TYR A 111 5.29 2.58 -15.05
C TYR A 111 6.55 3.33 -14.57
N VAL A 112 6.51 4.02 -13.42
CA VAL A 112 7.60 4.91 -12.95
C VAL A 112 8.93 4.17 -12.74
N LEU A 113 8.90 2.94 -12.21
CA LEU A 113 10.10 2.11 -12.01
C LEU A 113 10.85 1.84 -13.32
N PHE A 114 10.12 1.83 -14.45
CA PHE A 114 10.62 1.51 -15.78
C PHE A 114 10.71 2.75 -16.68
N LYS A 115 10.47 3.95 -16.12
CA LYS A 115 10.58 5.27 -16.77
C LYS A 115 9.62 5.48 -17.95
N GLU A 116 8.55 4.69 -18.02
CA GLU A 116 7.49 4.84 -19.03
C GLU A 116 6.52 5.99 -18.68
N VAL A 117 5.87 6.57 -19.69
CA VAL A 117 4.87 7.63 -19.50
C VAL A 117 3.49 7.03 -19.25
N VAL A 118 2.93 7.25 -18.06
CA VAL A 118 1.54 6.89 -17.71
C VAL A 118 0.56 7.44 -18.77
N PRO A 119 -0.20 6.57 -19.49
CA PRO A 119 -1.16 6.95 -20.52
C PRO A 119 -2.31 7.81 -20.01
N SER A 120 -2.98 8.51 -20.92
CA SER A 120 -4.16 9.33 -20.61
C SER A 120 -5.37 8.51 -20.17
N LYS A 121 -5.53 7.30 -20.70
CA LYS A 121 -6.58 6.33 -20.38
C LYS A 121 -5.96 4.99 -19.96
N LEU A 122 -6.52 4.37 -18.92
CA LEU A 122 -5.98 3.18 -18.28
C LEU A 122 -7.06 2.07 -18.25
N PRO A 123 -7.44 1.49 -19.42
CA PRO A 123 -8.67 0.72 -19.57
C PRO A 123 -8.77 -0.56 -18.73
N TRP A 124 -7.69 -1.04 -18.14
CA TRP A 124 -7.72 -2.14 -17.16
C TRP A 124 -8.29 -1.71 -15.79
N LEU A 125 -8.20 -0.42 -15.43
CA LEU A 125 -8.79 0.12 -14.18
C LEU A 125 -10.33 0.03 -14.16
N ASN A 126 -10.99 -0.20 -15.29
CA ASN A 126 -12.42 -0.54 -15.35
C ASN A 126 -12.80 -1.75 -14.48
N TYR A 127 -11.83 -2.60 -14.11
CA TYR A 127 -12.06 -3.80 -13.30
C TYR A 127 -11.59 -3.67 -11.84
N ASN A 128 -10.96 -2.55 -11.43
CA ASN A 128 -10.56 -2.35 -10.05
C ASN A 128 -11.79 -1.99 -9.19
N PRO A 129 -12.23 -2.85 -8.26
CA PRO A 129 -13.52 -2.72 -7.56
C PRO A 129 -13.62 -1.50 -6.63
N VAL A 130 -12.52 -0.81 -6.35
CA VAL A 130 -12.49 0.42 -5.54
C VAL A 130 -12.50 1.67 -6.43
N LEU A 131 -12.14 1.55 -7.71
CA LEU A 131 -12.10 2.63 -8.69
C LEU A 131 -13.29 2.63 -9.68
N VAL A 132 -14.12 1.57 -9.72
CA VAL A 132 -15.33 1.50 -10.57
C VAL A 132 -16.42 2.47 -10.06
N ALA A 133 -16.30 3.75 -10.42
CA ALA A 133 -17.32 4.77 -10.16
C ALA A 133 -17.44 5.87 -11.23
N SER A 134 -16.41 6.08 -12.09
CA SER A 134 -16.46 7.14 -13.10
C SER A 134 -15.44 6.96 -14.23
N THR A 135 -15.69 7.59 -15.37
CA THR A 135 -14.71 7.75 -16.47
C THR A 135 -13.46 8.52 -16.05
N PHE A 136 -13.55 9.36 -15.00
CA PHE A 136 -12.42 10.06 -14.41
C PHE A 136 -11.44 9.09 -13.74
N ALA A 137 -11.94 8.07 -13.03
CA ALA A 137 -11.10 7.06 -12.35
C ALA A 137 -10.23 6.23 -13.31
N VAL A 138 -10.72 6.00 -14.54
CA VAL A 138 -10.04 5.21 -15.60
C VAL A 138 -9.04 6.07 -16.41
N SER A 139 -8.54 7.15 -15.82
CA SER A 139 -7.64 8.13 -16.45
C SER A 139 -6.43 8.44 -15.57
N LYS A 140 -5.39 9.03 -16.18
CA LYS A 140 -4.21 9.53 -15.46
C LYS A 140 -4.56 10.45 -14.27
N ALA A 141 -5.59 11.28 -14.43
CA ALA A 141 -6.02 12.22 -13.39
C ALA A 141 -6.69 11.49 -12.21
N GLY A 142 -7.54 10.51 -12.50
CA GLY A 142 -8.17 9.65 -11.49
C GLY A 142 -7.15 8.80 -10.73
N LEU A 143 -6.20 8.20 -11.45
CA LEU A 143 -5.08 7.48 -10.84
C LEU A 143 -4.25 8.38 -9.92
N THR A 144 -3.87 9.57 -10.40
CA THR A 144 -3.10 10.54 -9.60
C THR A 144 -3.87 10.96 -8.34
N LEU A 145 -5.18 11.21 -8.44
CA LEU A 145 -6.01 11.53 -7.28
C LEU A 145 -6.10 10.35 -6.30
N SER A 146 -6.29 9.13 -6.80
CA SER A 146 -6.36 7.93 -5.97
C SER A 146 -5.07 7.73 -5.17
N VAL A 147 -3.91 7.84 -5.81
CA VAL A 147 -2.60 7.77 -5.14
C VAL A 147 -2.42 8.89 -4.11
N LEU A 148 -2.81 10.14 -4.42
CA LEU A 148 -2.75 11.24 -3.45
C LEU A 148 -3.65 10.96 -2.23
N THR A 149 -4.86 10.46 -2.43
CA THR A 149 -5.76 10.01 -1.35
C THR A 149 -5.14 8.88 -0.54
N SER A 150 -4.50 7.89 -1.16
CA SER A 150 -3.79 6.78 -0.50
C SER A 150 -2.66 7.26 0.41
N ILE A 151 -1.84 8.19 -0.09
CA ILE A 151 -0.76 8.82 0.69
C ILE A 151 -1.34 9.58 1.89
N LEU A 152 -2.37 10.39 1.67
CA LEU A 152 -3.02 11.18 2.73
C LEU A 152 -3.63 10.29 3.82
N ILE A 153 -4.32 9.20 3.45
CA ILE A 153 -4.88 8.24 4.41
C ILE A 153 -3.76 7.57 5.21
N THR A 154 -2.74 7.04 4.54
CA THR A 154 -1.61 6.33 5.17
C THR A 154 -0.84 7.23 6.13
N VAL A 155 -0.47 8.44 5.68
CA VAL A 155 0.21 9.45 6.52
C VAL A 155 -0.67 9.84 7.71
N THR A 156 -1.97 10.03 7.52
CA THR A 156 -2.90 10.36 8.62
C THR A 156 -2.97 9.23 9.66
N ILE A 157 -3.06 7.97 9.24
CA ILE A 157 -3.06 6.81 10.14
C ILE A 157 -1.75 6.78 10.97
N TRP A 158 -0.58 6.87 10.32
CA TRP A 158 0.69 6.81 11.03
C TRP A 158 0.93 8.02 11.95
N LEU A 159 0.54 9.23 11.56
CA LEU A 159 0.60 10.41 12.45
C LEU A 159 -0.31 10.25 13.67
N ILE A 160 -1.53 9.74 13.49
CA ILE A 160 -2.44 9.42 14.60
C ILE A 160 -1.84 8.34 15.51
N LEU A 161 -1.17 7.32 14.95
CA LEU A 161 -0.47 6.30 15.73
C LEU A 161 0.70 6.90 16.52
N ILE A 162 1.59 7.68 15.88
CA ILE A 162 2.74 8.34 16.53
C ILE A 162 2.29 9.24 17.69
N TYR A 163 1.17 9.94 17.53
CA TYR A 163 0.62 10.86 18.52
C TYR A 163 -0.13 10.16 19.67
N ARG A 164 -0.97 9.16 19.36
CA ARG A 164 -1.85 8.49 20.37
C ARG A 164 -1.22 7.24 20.99
N SER A 165 -0.22 6.65 20.36
CA SER A 165 0.36 5.36 20.74
C SER A 165 1.88 5.49 20.87
N LYS A 166 2.47 4.92 21.93
CA LYS A 166 3.91 4.68 21.95
C LYS A 166 4.19 3.45 21.08
N ILE A 167 4.51 3.70 19.81
CA ILE A 167 5.04 2.71 18.85
C ILE A 167 6.38 2.20 19.38
#